data_AF-A0A7L2L0U4-F1
#
_entry.id   AF-A0A7L2L0U4-F1
#
_cell.length_a   1.000
_cell.length_b   1.000
_cell.length_c   1.000
_cell.angle_alpha   90.00
_cell.angle_beta   90.00
_cell.angle_gamma   90.00
#
_symmetry.space_group_name_H-M   'P 1'
#
loop_
_entity.id
_entity.type
_entity.pdbx_description
1 polymer ?
#
loop_
_entity_poly.entity_id
_entity_poly.type
_entity_poly.pdbx_seq_one_letter_code
_entity_poly.pdbx_strand_id
1 'polypeptide(L)'
;LQLHHSGRYRCRGSLSADVLQWRESDLVTVTVHRIPLLGVSVWAQPPGGQVALGDRLVLSCAVAAGTGPRSFSWYRESSEKPLGTGPHLELQHVEDDDSGHYHC
;
A
#
# COMPACT_ATOMS: atom_id res chain seq x y z
N LEU A 1 12.75 -9.52 -1.79
CA LEU A 1 13.20 -9.44 -3.19
C LEU A 1 12.53 -8.24 -3.86
N GLN A 2 13.23 -7.50 -4.73
CA GLN A 2 12.67 -6.38 -5.49
C GLN A 2 12.19 -6.87 -6.86
N LEU A 3 11.29 -6.14 -7.52
CA LEU A 3 10.73 -6.55 -8.82
C LEU A 3 11.83 -6.81 -9.87
N HIS A 4 12.90 -6.01 -9.83
CA HIS A 4 14.05 -6.13 -10.74
C HIS A 4 14.98 -7.31 -10.41
N HIS A 5 14.74 -8.06 -9.32
CA HIS A 5 15.42 -9.33 -9.07
C HIS A 5 14.82 -10.48 -9.90
N SER A 6 13.84 -10.20 -10.76
CA SER A 6 13.36 -11.19 -11.72
C SER A 6 14.45 -11.43 -12.77
N GLY A 7 14.82 -12.68 -13.00
CA GLY A 7 15.93 -13.00 -13.88
C GLY A 7 16.23 -14.48 -13.94
N ARG A 8 17.21 -14.84 -14.78
CA ARG A 8 17.72 -16.20 -14.88
C ARG A 8 19.04 -16.29 -14.13
N TYR A 9 19.11 -17.24 -13.21
CA TYR A 9 20.25 -17.44 -12.34
C TYR A 9 20.86 -18.80 -12.62
N ARG A 10 22.19 -18.89 -12.52
CA ARG A 10 22.92 -20.16 -12.52
C ARG A 10 24.01 -20.10 -11.46
N CYS A 11 24.29 -21.24 -10.85
CA CYS A 11 25.44 -21.38 -9.97
C CYS A 11 26.65 -21.80 -10.78
N ARG A 12 27.83 -21.25 -10.46
CA ARG A 12 29.12 -21.65 -11.03
C ARG A 12 30.07 -22.00 -9.89
N GLY A 13 30.60 -23.22 -9.92
CA GLY A 13 31.56 -23.71 -8.93
C GLY A 13 32.90 -24.10 -9.56
N SER A 14 33.99 -23.89 -8.81
CA SER A 14 35.35 -24.36 -9.12
C SER A 14 36.00 -24.92 -7.86
N LEU A 15 37.00 -25.81 -8.01
CA LEU A 15 37.73 -26.39 -6.86
C LEU A 15 38.76 -25.43 -6.25
N SER A 16 39.41 -24.59 -7.07
CA SER A 16 40.29 -23.51 -6.63
C SER A 16 40.29 -22.38 -7.67
N ALA A 17 40.83 -21.20 -7.32
CA ALA A 17 40.95 -20.07 -8.24
C ALA A 17 41.93 -20.38 -9.40
N ASP A 18 42.92 -21.24 -9.16
CA ASP A 18 44.00 -21.57 -10.10
C ASP A 18 43.60 -22.67 -11.10
N VAL A 19 42.52 -23.40 -10.83
CA VAL A 19 42.01 -24.47 -11.70
C VAL A 19 41.01 -23.90 -12.71
N LEU A 20 41.37 -23.93 -14.00
CA LEU A 20 40.53 -23.46 -15.11
C LEU A 20 39.25 -24.29 -15.33
N GLN A 21 39.07 -25.39 -14.60
CA GLN A 21 37.90 -26.26 -14.70
C GLN A 21 36.77 -25.76 -13.79
N TRP A 22 35.67 -25.35 -14.42
CA TRP A 22 34.44 -24.94 -13.75
C TRP A 22 33.28 -25.86 -14.15
N ARG A 23 32.24 -25.88 -13.30
CA ARG A 23 30.95 -26.49 -13.59
C ARG A 23 29.86 -25.45 -13.35
N GLU A 24 28.83 -25.49 -14.19
CA GLU A 24 27.64 -24.66 -14.06
C GLU A 24 26.43 -25.55 -13.79
N SER A 25 25.49 -25.04 -13.00
CA SER A 25 24.17 -25.64 -12.85
C SER A 25 23.27 -25.32 -14.03
N ASP A 26 22.13 -25.99 -14.09
CA ASP A 26 21.01 -25.55 -14.92
C ASP A 26 20.54 -24.14 -14.55
N LEU A 27 19.86 -23.49 -15.49
CA LEU A 27 19.28 -22.16 -15.31
C LEU A 27 17.99 -22.24 -14.51
N VAL A 28 17.90 -21.42 -13.46
CA VAL A 28 16.69 -21.21 -12.67
C VAL A 28 16.11 -19.85 -13.02
N THR A 29 14.84 -19.81 -13.42
CA THR A 29 14.12 -18.55 -13.64
C THR A 29 13.46 -18.13 -12.34
N VAL A 30 13.80 -16.95 -11.86
CA VAL A 30 13.14 -16.30 -10.73
C VAL A 30 12.22 -15.22 -11.27
N THR A 31 10.95 -15.29 -10.90
CA THR A 31 9.96 -14.27 -11.26
C THR A 31 9.39 -13.65 -10.00
N VAL A 32 9.54 -12.33 -9.87
CA VAL A 32 8.98 -11.56 -8.76
C VAL A 32 7.76 -10.82 -9.28
N HIS A 33 6.62 -10.99 -8.62
CA HIS A 33 5.38 -10.29 -8.95
C HIS A 33 4.97 -9.35 -7.82
N ARG A 34 4.24 -8.29 -8.16
CA ARG A 34 3.55 -7.47 -7.17
C ARG A 34 2.21 -8.09 -6.82
N ILE A 35 1.86 -8.02 -5.55
CA ILE A 35 0.50 -8.27 -5.08
C ILE A 35 -0.30 -6.98 -5.31
N PRO A 36 -1.43 -7.04 -6.05
CA PRO A 36 -2.35 -5.92 -6.19
C PRO A 36 -2.84 -5.40 -4.83
N LEU A 37 -3.28 -4.14 -4.78
CA LEU A 37 -3.97 -3.62 -3.60
C LEU A 37 -5.32 -4.34 -3.46
N LEU A 38 -5.58 -4.90 -2.29
CA LEU A 38 -6.80 -5.67 -2.01
C LEU A 38 -7.33 -5.31 -0.62
N GLY A 39 -8.67 -5.28 -0.50
CA GLY A 39 -9.38 -5.06 0.76
C GLY A 39 -9.17 -3.66 1.32
N VAL A 40 -9.63 -2.64 0.57
CA VAL A 40 -9.69 -1.26 1.08
C VAL A 40 -10.87 -1.14 2.05
N SER A 41 -10.63 -0.56 3.22
CA SER A 41 -11.66 -0.37 4.24
C SER A 41 -11.47 0.97 4.92
N VAL A 42 -12.60 1.58 5.30
CA VAL A 42 -12.66 2.86 6.01
C VAL A 42 -13.30 2.63 7.38
N TRP A 43 -12.76 3.27 8.41
CA TRP A 43 -13.38 3.33 9.73
C TRP A 43 -13.27 4.73 10.32
N ALA A 44 -14.23 5.05 11.18
CA ALA A 44 -14.33 6.33 11.86
C ALA A 44 -14.02 6.19 13.36
N GLN A 45 -13.54 7.28 13.96
CA GLN A 45 -13.44 7.48 15.40
C GLN A 45 -14.08 8.84 15.75
N PRO A 46 -15.17 8.86 16.55
CA PRO A 46 -15.80 7.71 17.22
C PRO A 46 -16.45 6.71 16.25
N PRO A 47 -16.61 5.44 16.67
CA PRO A 47 -17.26 4.41 15.86
C PRO A 47 -18.66 4.85 15.40
N GLY A 48 -18.99 4.56 14.14
CA GLY A 48 -20.25 4.99 13.52
C GLY A 48 -20.20 6.38 12.88
N GLY A 49 -19.15 7.18 13.13
CA GLY A 49 -18.98 8.48 12.48
C GLY A 49 -20.02 9.54 12.87
N GLN A 50 -20.75 9.31 13.96
CA GLN A 50 -21.72 10.27 14.50
C GLN A 50 -21.02 11.11 15.58
N VAL A 51 -20.95 12.42 15.36
CA VAL A 51 -20.28 13.40 16.20
C VAL A 51 -21.13 14.67 16.31
N ALA A 52 -20.98 15.45 17.38
CA ALA A 52 -21.66 16.73 17.48
C ALA A 52 -20.91 17.81 16.67
N LEU A 53 -21.59 18.92 16.38
CA LEU A 53 -20.95 20.08 15.74
C LEU A 53 -19.79 20.58 16.59
N GLY A 54 -18.66 20.82 15.92
CA GLY A 54 -17.42 21.27 16.54
C GLY A 54 -16.58 20.17 17.20
N ASP A 55 -17.08 18.93 17.27
CA ASP A 55 -16.28 17.80 17.73
C ASP A 55 -15.24 17.39 16.67
N ARG A 56 -14.30 16.57 17.12
CA ARG A 56 -13.25 15.97 16.29
C ARG A 56 -13.72 14.63 15.72
N LEU A 57 -13.56 14.44 14.41
CA LEU A 57 -13.78 13.17 13.71
C LEU A 57 -12.50 12.74 12.99
N VAL A 58 -12.09 11.50 13.21
CA VAL A 58 -10.94 10.91 12.51
C VAL A 58 -11.42 9.74 11.64
N LEU A 59 -11.21 9.85 10.34
CA LEU A 59 -11.40 8.77 9.38
C LEU A 59 -10.05 8.11 9.09
N SER A 60 -10.07 6.80 8.93
CA SER A 60 -8.87 6.00 8.70
C SER A 60 -9.09 5.00 7.57
N CYS A 61 -8.04 4.79 6.78
CA CYS A 61 -8.05 3.95 5.59
C CYS A 61 -7.00 2.83 5.72
N ALA A 62 -7.41 1.58 5.56
CA ALA A 62 -6.50 0.43 5.50
C ALA A 62 -6.70 -0.30 4.20
N VAL A 63 -5.59 -0.90 3.77
CA VAL A 63 -5.58 -1.84 2.66
C VAL A 63 -5.00 -3.15 3.19
N ALA A 64 -5.81 -4.20 3.18
CA ALA A 64 -5.49 -5.50 3.77
C ALA A 64 -4.24 -6.15 3.14
N ALA A 65 -4.06 -6.00 1.81
CA ALA A 65 -2.91 -6.56 1.11
C ALA A 65 -2.42 -5.68 -0.04
N GLY A 66 -1.19 -5.92 -0.47
CA GLY A 66 -0.57 -5.24 -1.60
C GLY A 66 0.93 -5.00 -1.38
N THR A 67 1.69 -4.97 -2.46
CA THR A 67 3.15 -4.74 -2.41
C THR A 67 3.55 -3.47 -3.14
N GLY A 68 4.35 -2.64 -2.49
CA GLY A 68 4.85 -1.39 -3.04
C GLY A 68 4.56 -0.19 -2.14
N PRO A 69 5.00 1.01 -2.55
CA PRO A 69 4.64 2.24 -1.86
C PRO A 69 3.13 2.44 -1.90
N ARG A 70 2.56 2.91 -0.78
CA ARG A 70 1.13 3.19 -0.64
C ARG A 70 0.91 4.69 -0.58
N SER A 71 -0.04 5.16 -1.37
CA SER A 71 -0.52 6.54 -1.36
C SER A 71 -2.02 6.51 -1.11
N PHE A 72 -2.48 7.41 -0.26
CA PHE A 72 -3.89 7.53 0.11
C PHE A 72 -4.34 8.94 -0.21
N SER A 73 -5.55 9.05 -0.76
CA SER A 73 -6.22 10.30 -1.04
C SER A 73 -7.65 10.19 -0.53
N TRP A 74 -8.12 11.20 0.17
CA TRP A 74 -9.45 11.23 0.74
C TRP A 74 -10.38 12.10 -0.09
N TYR A 75 -11.61 11.62 -0.26
CA TYR A 75 -12.63 12.30 -1.04
C TYR A 75 -13.97 12.24 -0.30
N ARG A 76 -14.79 13.26 -0.51
CA ARG A 76 -16.21 13.26 -0.17
C ARG A 76 -16.99 12.87 -1.41
N GLU A 77 -18.02 12.05 -1.31
CA GLU A 77 -18.84 11.62 -2.46
C GLU A 77 -19.40 12.80 -3.27
N SER A 78 -19.68 13.94 -2.61
CA SER A 78 -20.16 15.16 -3.26
C SER A 78 -19.07 15.95 -4.01
N SER A 79 -17.79 15.57 -3.93
CA SER A 79 -16.68 16.34 -4.50
C SER A 79 -15.52 15.46 -4.96
N GLU A 80 -15.08 15.62 -6.20
CA GLU A 80 -13.86 14.98 -6.71
C GLU A 80 -12.57 15.66 -6.22
N LYS A 81 -12.68 16.74 -5.44
CA LYS A 81 -11.51 17.42 -4.89
C LYS A 81 -10.96 16.62 -3.70
N PRO A 82 -9.65 16.33 -3.67
CA PRO A 82 -9.04 15.64 -2.54
C PRO A 82 -9.10 16.53 -1.29
N LEU A 83 -9.55 15.95 -0.18
CA LEU A 83 -9.63 16.58 1.13
C LEU A 83 -8.30 16.47 1.90
N GLY A 84 -7.53 15.43 1.62
CA GLY A 84 -6.27 15.16 2.31
C GLY A 84 -5.56 13.94 1.76
N THR A 85 -4.33 13.75 2.20
CA THR A 85 -3.50 12.61 1.84
C THR A 85 -3.01 11.89 3.09
N GLY A 86 -2.74 10.59 2.94
CA GLY A 86 -2.28 9.74 4.04
C GLY A 86 -3.38 8.83 4.64
N PRO A 87 -3.00 7.92 5.54
CA PRO A 87 -3.90 6.88 6.03
C PRO A 87 -5.02 7.40 6.94
N HIS A 88 -4.94 8.66 7.39
CA HIS A 88 -5.92 9.29 8.25
C HIS A 88 -6.35 10.64 7.68
N LEU A 89 -7.65 10.93 7.77
CA LEU A 89 -8.21 12.26 7.57
C LEU A 89 -8.79 12.73 8.90
N GLU A 90 -8.42 13.94 9.30
CA GLU A 90 -8.85 14.51 10.57
C GLU A 90 -9.67 15.78 10.32
N LEU A 91 -10.90 15.77 10.81
CA LEU A 91 -11.78 16.92 10.88
C LEU A 91 -11.75 17.40 12.33
N GLN A 92 -11.07 18.52 12.59
CA GLN A 92 -10.89 19.07 13.95
C GLN A 92 -12.18 19.66 14.52
N HIS A 93 -13.00 20.26 13.65
CA HIS A 93 -14.21 20.98 14.03
C HIS A 93 -15.29 20.70 13.00
N VAL A 94 -16.08 19.65 13.23
CA VAL A 94 -17.07 19.17 12.26
C VAL A 94 -18.22 20.16 12.13
N GLU A 95 -18.55 20.54 10.89
CA GLU A 95 -19.69 21.38 10.55
C GLU A 95 -20.82 20.58 9.86
N ASP A 96 -21.99 21.19 9.70
CA ASP A 96 -23.13 20.53 9.04
C ASP A 96 -22.80 20.14 7.58
N ASP A 97 -22.06 20.99 6.88
CA ASP A 97 -21.58 20.75 5.51
C ASP A 97 -20.59 19.59 5.42
N ASP A 98 -19.96 19.20 6.55
CA ASP A 98 -19.09 18.03 6.61
C ASP A 98 -19.84 16.70 6.56
N SER A 99 -21.17 16.72 6.64
CA SER A 99 -21.98 15.52 6.52
C SER A 99 -21.88 14.89 5.12
N GLY A 100 -21.72 13.57 5.07
CA GLY A 100 -21.74 12.83 3.81
C GLY A 100 -20.93 11.53 3.86
N HIS A 101 -20.82 10.87 2.71
CA HIS A 101 -20.00 9.68 2.57
C HIS A 101 -18.58 10.05 2.16
N TYR A 102 -17.62 9.37 2.79
CA TYR A 102 -16.20 9.55 2.55
C TYR A 102 -15.61 8.27 2.00
N HIS A 103 -14.65 8.43 1.08
CA HIS A 103 -13.91 7.30 0.53
C HIS A 103 -12.42 7.62 0.38
N CYS A 104 -11.66 6.53 0.42
CA CYS A 104 -10.27 6.36 0.06
C CYS A 104 -10.19 5.05 -0.76
#